data_AF-A0A419KZ91-F1
#
_entry.id   AF-A0A419KZ91-F1
#
_cell.length_a   1.000
_cell.length_b   1.000
_cell.length_c   1.000
_cell.angle_alpha   90.00
_cell.angle_beta   90.00
_cell.angle_gamma   90.00
#
_symmetry.space_group_name_H-M   'P 1'
#
loop_
_entity.id
_entity.type
_entity.pdbx_description
1 polymer ?
#
loop_
_entity_poly.entity_id
_entity_poly.type
_entity_poly.pdbx_seq_one_letter_code
_entity_poly.pdbx_strand_id
1 'polypeptide(L)'
;MVAYLNAGADKEYVGVSDVVERSNVSLHNISRNNNFFKSWNFLEESEKEPGKYILNREAAEFAYAYRIDPGGERTREILRRFLSRDDVLVKFVERIEREGLDREAVLIELPRVYGDLRADKVGLNAFLDMLVYAFELEALSTSAEKTPRRTERPSRIMKAAIGSPEVKVPSASFNITLNITPDISPQKLKEYIRAILEALKTAEEEAE
;
A
#
# COMPACT_ATOMS: atom_id res chain seq x y z
N MET A 1 -4.04 -6.80 -4.24
CA MET A 1 -4.37 -7.63 -5.42
C MET A 1 -3.17 -8.37 -6.02
N VAL A 2 -2.12 -7.70 -6.51
CA VAL A 2 -0.94 -8.38 -7.09
C VAL A 2 -0.28 -9.40 -6.14
N ALA A 3 -0.24 -9.11 -4.84
CA ALA A 3 0.25 -10.08 -3.84
C ALA A 3 -0.56 -11.39 -3.82
N TYR A 4 -1.89 -11.28 -3.84
CA TYR A 4 -2.81 -12.43 -3.94
C TYR A 4 -2.62 -13.19 -5.26
N LEU A 5 -2.47 -12.48 -6.38
CA LEU A 5 -2.17 -13.09 -7.67
C LEU A 5 -0.88 -13.92 -7.62
N ASN A 6 0.19 -13.37 -7.04
CA ASN A 6 1.47 -14.07 -6.89
C ASN A 6 1.37 -15.29 -5.96
N ALA A 7 0.40 -15.29 -5.03
CA ALA A 7 0.09 -16.43 -4.20
C ALA A 7 -0.69 -17.54 -4.92
N GLY A 8 -1.25 -17.29 -6.10
CA GLY A 8 -2.09 -18.25 -6.84
C GLY A 8 -3.59 -18.08 -6.59
N ALA A 9 -4.00 -16.94 -6.01
CA ALA A 9 -5.40 -16.64 -5.70
C ALA A 9 -6.30 -16.48 -6.94
N ASP A 10 -5.79 -16.63 -8.16
CA ASP A 10 -6.59 -16.68 -9.38
C ASP A 10 -7.13 -18.09 -9.69
N LYS A 11 -6.62 -19.12 -8.99
CA LYS A 11 -6.94 -20.53 -9.25
C LYS A 11 -7.51 -21.25 -8.03
N GLU A 12 -7.01 -20.90 -6.85
CA GLU A 12 -7.37 -21.57 -5.61
C GLU A 12 -7.49 -20.57 -4.46
N TYR A 13 -8.14 -21.01 -3.39
CA TYR A 13 -8.22 -20.24 -2.16
C TYR A 13 -6.87 -20.29 -1.42
N VAL A 14 -6.28 -19.12 -1.18
CA VAL A 14 -4.97 -18.98 -0.53
C VAL A 14 -5.10 -18.30 0.83
N GLY A 15 -4.28 -18.71 1.80
CA GLY A 15 -4.23 -18.11 3.11
C GLY A 15 -3.45 -16.80 3.12
N VAL A 16 -3.69 -15.96 4.13
CA VAL A 16 -2.96 -14.70 4.31
C VAL A 16 -1.45 -14.95 4.45
N SER A 17 -1.04 -16.02 5.14
CA SER A 17 0.37 -16.41 5.28
C SER A 17 1.04 -16.69 3.93
N ASP A 18 0.35 -17.39 3.03
CA ASP A 18 0.86 -17.70 1.69
C ASP A 18 1.13 -16.41 0.88
N VAL A 19 0.28 -15.40 1.08
CA VAL A 19 0.41 -14.08 0.45
C VAL A 19 1.58 -13.29 1.03
N VAL A 20 1.79 -13.36 2.34
CA VAL A 20 2.93 -12.73 3.02
C VAL A 20 4.24 -13.35 2.54
N GLU A 21 4.35 -14.68 2.48
CA GLU A 21 5.58 -15.36 2.06
C GLU A 21 5.99 -15.02 0.62
N ARG A 22 5.02 -14.65 -0.22
CA ARG A 22 5.22 -14.38 -1.65
C ARG A 22 5.14 -12.90 -2.00
N SER A 23 5.13 -12.01 -1.00
CA SER A 23 5.09 -10.57 -1.22
C SER A 23 5.92 -9.79 -0.18
N ASN A 24 6.24 -8.55 -0.50
CA ASN A 24 6.90 -7.64 0.46
C ASN A 24 5.86 -6.87 1.31
N VAL A 25 4.62 -7.36 1.39
CA VAL A 25 3.55 -6.69 2.13
C VAL A 25 3.41 -7.37 3.50
N SER A 26 3.36 -6.56 4.56
CA SER A 26 3.23 -7.10 5.92
C SER A 26 1.89 -7.81 6.13
N LEU A 27 1.89 -8.82 6.99
CA LEU A 27 0.69 -9.55 7.43
C LEU A 27 -0.39 -8.59 7.93
N HIS A 28 0.00 -7.60 8.74
CA HIS A 28 -0.89 -6.57 9.28
C HIS A 28 -1.63 -5.80 8.17
N ASN A 29 -0.90 -5.37 7.13
CA ASN A 29 -1.51 -4.62 6.03
C ASN A 29 -2.41 -5.51 5.16
N ILE A 30 -2.05 -6.77 4.93
CA ILE A 30 -2.91 -7.69 4.18
C ILE A 30 -4.19 -7.98 4.97
N SER A 31 -4.07 -8.38 6.23
CA SER A 31 -5.23 -8.73 7.06
C SER A 31 -6.22 -7.58 7.20
N ARG A 32 -5.75 -6.34 7.34
CA ARG A 32 -6.64 -5.17 7.46
C ARG A 32 -7.34 -4.81 6.17
N ASN A 33 -6.64 -4.95 5.03
CA ASN A 33 -7.22 -4.64 3.73
C ASN A 33 -8.14 -5.73 3.18
N ASN A 34 -8.09 -6.95 3.72
CA ASN A 34 -8.96 -8.04 3.27
C ASN A 34 -10.44 -7.72 3.47
N ASN A 35 -10.82 -7.08 4.58
CA ASN A 35 -12.22 -6.71 4.82
C ASN A 35 -12.73 -5.74 3.76
N PHE A 36 -11.91 -4.74 3.40
CA PHE A 36 -12.17 -3.84 2.30
C PHE A 36 -12.24 -4.57 0.96
N PHE A 37 -11.24 -5.39 0.62
CA PHE A 37 -11.25 -6.13 -0.65
C PHE A 37 -12.45 -7.06 -0.77
N LYS A 38 -12.90 -7.66 0.33
CA LYS A 38 -14.13 -8.45 0.36
C LYS A 38 -15.39 -7.60 0.20
N SER A 39 -15.51 -6.49 0.93
CA SER A 39 -16.70 -5.64 0.85
C SER A 39 -16.88 -5.02 -0.54
N TRP A 40 -15.77 -4.83 -1.26
CA TRP A 40 -15.74 -4.34 -2.64
C TRP A 40 -15.62 -5.47 -3.68
N ASN A 41 -15.81 -6.72 -3.28
CA ASN A 41 -15.85 -7.90 -4.15
C ASN A 41 -14.59 -8.14 -5.00
N PHE A 42 -13.43 -7.63 -4.57
CA PHE A 42 -12.14 -7.98 -5.15
C PHE A 42 -11.66 -9.37 -4.70
N LEU A 43 -12.02 -9.76 -3.47
CA LEU A 43 -11.71 -11.06 -2.87
C LEU A 43 -13.00 -11.75 -2.41
N GLU A 44 -13.04 -13.06 -2.62
CA GLU A 44 -14.07 -13.95 -2.06
C GLU A 44 -13.41 -14.83 -1.00
N GLU A 45 -14.05 -15.00 0.16
CA GLU A 45 -13.56 -15.89 1.22
C GLU A 45 -14.17 -17.27 1.08
N SER A 46 -13.38 -18.31 1.31
CA SER A 46 -13.88 -19.69 1.28
C SER A 46 -14.89 -19.93 2.40
N GLU A 47 -16.08 -20.42 2.06
CA GLU A 47 -17.07 -20.88 3.04
C GLU A 47 -16.60 -22.12 3.81
N LYS A 48 -15.73 -22.94 3.20
CA LYS A 48 -15.23 -24.19 3.79
C LYS A 48 -13.98 -23.98 4.63
N GLU A 49 -13.16 -23.01 4.26
CA GLU A 49 -11.87 -22.73 4.89
C GLU A 49 -11.75 -21.22 5.21
N PRO A 50 -12.39 -20.75 6.30
CA PRO A 50 -12.33 -19.35 6.70
C PRO A 50 -10.88 -18.86 6.83
N GLY A 51 -10.61 -17.63 6.41
CA GLY A 51 -9.27 -17.07 6.35
C GLY A 51 -8.49 -17.39 5.07
N LYS A 52 -9.07 -18.17 4.14
CA LYS A 52 -8.56 -18.31 2.77
C LYS A 52 -9.39 -17.53 1.77
N TYR A 53 -8.71 -16.89 0.84
CA TYR A 53 -9.30 -15.95 -0.12
C TYR A 53 -8.92 -16.30 -1.55
N ILE A 54 -9.83 -16.03 -2.48
CA ILE A 54 -9.61 -16.11 -3.92
C ILE A 54 -9.90 -14.74 -4.54
N LEU A 55 -9.16 -14.35 -5.57
CA LEU A 55 -9.48 -13.17 -6.37
C LEU A 55 -10.71 -13.48 -7.21
N ASN A 56 -11.67 -12.55 -7.20
CA ASN A 56 -12.71 -12.58 -8.21
C ASN A 56 -12.07 -12.49 -9.61
N ARG A 57 -12.70 -13.11 -10.61
CA ARG A 57 -12.22 -13.17 -12.00
C ARG A 57 -11.74 -11.82 -12.55
N GLU A 58 -12.48 -10.74 -12.33
CA GLU A 58 -12.10 -9.42 -12.86
C GLU A 58 -10.99 -8.76 -12.04
N ALA A 59 -10.96 -8.99 -10.73
CA ALA A 59 -9.86 -8.54 -9.89
C ALA A 59 -8.55 -9.26 -10.27
N ALA A 60 -8.63 -10.55 -10.64
CA ALA A 60 -7.51 -11.30 -11.19
C ALA A 60 -7.11 -10.78 -12.57
N GLU A 61 -8.06 -10.51 -13.48
CA GLU A 61 -7.80 -9.90 -14.80
C GLU A 61 -7.06 -8.56 -14.66
N PHE A 62 -7.56 -7.69 -13.78
CA PHE A 62 -6.91 -6.43 -13.45
C PHE A 62 -5.51 -6.65 -12.88
N ALA A 63 -5.35 -7.52 -11.89
CA ALA A 63 -4.04 -7.78 -11.27
C ALA A 63 -3.02 -8.32 -12.28
N TYR A 64 -3.46 -9.17 -13.21
CA TYR A 64 -2.62 -9.67 -14.31
C TYR A 64 -2.19 -8.53 -15.24
N ALA A 65 -3.14 -7.71 -15.70
CA ALA A 65 -2.86 -6.57 -16.57
C ALA A 65 -1.92 -5.57 -15.89
N TYR A 66 -2.20 -5.21 -14.64
CA TYR A 66 -1.40 -4.27 -13.85
C TYR A 66 0.01 -4.78 -13.57
N ARG A 67 0.20 -6.10 -13.42
CA ARG A 67 1.54 -6.68 -13.26
C ARG A 67 2.40 -6.55 -14.52
N ILE A 68 1.77 -6.57 -15.70
CA ILE A 68 2.46 -6.52 -16.99
C ILE A 68 2.68 -5.06 -17.42
N ASP A 69 1.61 -4.27 -17.41
CA ASP A 69 1.61 -2.88 -17.85
C ASP A 69 0.73 -2.02 -16.91
N PRO A 70 1.32 -1.51 -15.80
CA PRO A 70 0.61 -0.61 -14.91
C PRO A 70 0.17 0.69 -15.57
N GLY A 71 0.84 1.15 -16.63
CA GLY A 71 0.54 2.42 -17.32
C GLY A 71 -0.43 2.27 -18.49
N GLY A 72 -0.78 1.04 -18.85
CA GLY A 72 -1.58 0.74 -20.03
C GLY A 72 -3.04 1.18 -19.89
N GLU A 73 -3.57 1.77 -20.96
CA GLU A 73 -4.98 2.18 -21.03
C GLU A 73 -5.92 1.00 -20.80
N ARG A 74 -5.58 -0.18 -21.34
CA ARG A 74 -6.37 -1.38 -21.13
C ARG A 74 -6.44 -1.80 -19.66
N THR A 75 -5.32 -1.69 -18.93
CA THR A 75 -5.27 -2.00 -17.49
C THR A 75 -6.18 -1.07 -16.71
N ARG A 76 -6.16 0.22 -17.04
CA ARG A 76 -7.03 1.24 -16.47
C ARG A 76 -8.50 0.96 -16.76
N GLU A 77 -8.83 0.66 -18.02
CA GLU A 77 -10.19 0.35 -18.47
C GLU A 77 -10.79 -0.84 -17.72
N ILE A 78 -9.99 -1.89 -17.45
CA ILE A 78 -10.44 -3.05 -16.66
C ILE A 78 -10.83 -2.62 -15.24
N LEU A 79 -10.00 -1.80 -14.57
CA LEU A 79 -10.33 -1.31 -13.22
C LEU A 79 -11.53 -0.38 -13.23
N ARG A 80 -11.60 0.55 -14.20
CA ARG A 80 -12.73 1.47 -14.40
C ARG A 80 -14.02 0.67 -14.55
N ARG A 81 -14.06 -0.31 -15.45
CA ARG A 81 -15.22 -1.19 -15.64
C ARG A 81 -15.61 -1.95 -14.37
N PHE A 82 -14.64 -2.42 -13.59
CA PHE A 82 -14.92 -3.10 -12.32
C PHE A 82 -15.57 -2.16 -11.31
N LEU A 83 -14.99 -0.97 -11.11
CA LEU A 83 -15.47 0.04 -10.16
C LEU A 83 -16.80 0.66 -10.59
N SER A 84 -17.03 0.84 -11.89
CA SER A 84 -18.27 1.40 -12.45
C SER A 84 -19.51 0.51 -12.29
N ARG A 85 -19.38 -0.67 -11.67
CA ARG A 85 -20.53 -1.51 -11.30
C ARG A 85 -21.31 -0.94 -10.12
N ASP A 86 -20.67 -0.10 -9.33
CA ASP A 86 -21.32 0.56 -8.22
C ASP A 86 -21.83 1.94 -8.68
N ASP A 87 -23.15 2.05 -8.88
CA ASP A 87 -23.80 3.27 -9.33
C ASP A 87 -23.59 4.45 -8.37
N VAL A 88 -23.43 4.17 -7.06
CA VAL A 88 -23.17 5.19 -6.05
C VAL A 88 -21.75 5.74 -6.24
N LEU A 89 -20.81 4.88 -6.64
CA LEU A 89 -19.40 5.25 -6.79
C LEU A 89 -19.26 6.12 -8.02
N VAL A 90 -19.91 5.72 -9.12
CA VAL A 90 -19.91 6.49 -10.37
C VAL A 90 -20.44 7.91 -10.12
N LYS A 91 -21.59 8.04 -9.46
CA LYS A 91 -22.15 9.37 -9.11
C LYS A 91 -21.26 10.17 -8.18
N PHE A 92 -20.56 9.50 -7.27
CA PHE A 92 -19.62 10.16 -6.37
C PHE A 92 -18.38 10.65 -7.11
N VAL A 93 -17.85 9.87 -8.05
CA VAL A 93 -16.75 10.27 -8.93
C VAL A 93 -17.15 11.47 -9.81
N GLU A 94 -18.32 11.43 -10.44
CA GLU A 94 -18.85 12.57 -11.21
C GLU A 94 -18.97 13.84 -10.35
N ARG A 95 -19.35 13.68 -9.08
CA ARG A 95 -19.42 14.78 -8.12
C ARG A 95 -18.03 15.34 -7.80
N ILE A 96 -17.04 14.47 -7.59
CA ILE A 96 -15.65 14.88 -7.33
C ILE A 96 -15.15 15.77 -8.48
N GLU A 97 -15.37 15.35 -9.72
CA GLU A 97 -14.96 16.13 -10.91
C GLU A 97 -15.72 17.45 -11.02
N ARG A 98 -17.05 17.43 -10.85
CA ARG A 98 -17.89 18.62 -10.99
C ARG A 98 -17.62 19.67 -9.92
N GLU A 99 -17.37 19.23 -8.68
CA GLU A 99 -17.17 20.11 -7.53
C GLU A 99 -15.69 20.40 -7.25
N GLY A 100 -14.77 19.73 -7.95
CA GLY A 100 -13.33 19.89 -7.76
C GLY A 100 -12.89 19.49 -6.35
N LEU A 101 -13.45 18.40 -5.81
CA LEU A 101 -13.16 17.98 -4.44
C LEU A 101 -11.70 17.53 -4.33
N ASP A 102 -11.00 18.06 -3.33
CA ASP A 102 -9.66 17.63 -2.98
C ASP A 102 -9.67 16.30 -2.19
N ARG A 103 -8.49 15.73 -2.00
CA ARG A 103 -8.34 14.42 -1.35
C ARG A 103 -8.88 14.42 0.07
N GLU A 104 -8.66 15.49 0.83
CA GLU A 104 -9.15 15.68 2.19
C GLU A 104 -10.68 15.71 2.25
N ALA A 105 -11.33 16.46 1.35
CA ALA A 105 -12.78 16.50 1.24
C ALA A 105 -13.34 15.12 0.89
N VAL A 106 -12.72 14.41 -0.05
CA VAL A 106 -13.14 13.06 -0.43
C VAL A 106 -13.02 12.07 0.73
N LEU A 107 -11.96 12.14 1.54
CA LEU A 107 -11.80 11.29 2.73
C LEU A 107 -12.92 11.50 3.77
N ILE A 108 -13.49 12.71 3.83
CA ILE A 108 -14.61 13.04 4.73
C ILE A 108 -15.95 12.61 4.13
N GLU A 109 -16.14 12.83 2.83
CA GLU A 109 -17.41 12.60 2.15
C GLU A 109 -17.64 11.12 1.82
N LEU A 110 -16.59 10.37 1.47
CA LEU A 110 -16.72 8.98 1.04
C LEU A 110 -17.38 8.09 2.13
N PRO A 111 -17.01 8.16 3.43
CA PRO A 111 -17.73 7.46 4.49
C PRO A 111 -19.17 7.98 4.73
N ARG A 112 -19.50 9.22 4.35
CA ARG A 112 -20.89 9.72 4.45
C ARG A 112 -21.79 9.08 3.39
N VAL A 113 -21.22 8.78 2.23
CA VAL A 113 -21.93 8.15 1.11
C VAL A 113 -22.08 6.64 1.33
N TYR A 114 -21.01 5.97 1.78
CA TYR A 114 -20.96 4.51 1.90
C TYR A 114 -21.09 3.96 3.32
N GLY A 115 -21.04 4.83 4.33
CA GLY A 115 -20.90 4.40 5.71
C GLY A 115 -19.50 3.88 6.00
N ASP A 116 -19.42 2.80 6.79
CA ASP A 116 -18.16 2.15 7.12
C ASP A 116 -17.60 1.39 5.90
N LEU A 117 -16.54 1.94 5.30
CA LEU A 117 -15.81 1.34 4.18
C LEU A 117 -15.04 0.06 4.56
N ARG A 118 -15.02 -0.31 5.85
CA ARG A 118 -14.26 -1.45 6.40
C ARG A 118 -12.79 -1.44 6.02
N ALA A 119 -12.26 -0.23 5.80
CA ALA A 119 -10.88 0.03 5.43
C ALA A 119 -10.19 0.80 6.55
N ASP A 120 -8.92 0.48 6.80
CA ASP A 120 -8.08 1.35 7.60
C ASP A 120 -7.57 2.54 6.76
N LYS A 121 -6.79 3.44 7.37
CA LYS A 121 -6.23 4.60 6.66
C LYS A 121 -5.42 4.17 5.43
N VAL A 122 -4.68 3.06 5.48
CA VAL A 122 -3.86 2.60 4.35
C VAL A 122 -4.74 2.08 3.22
N GLY A 123 -5.74 1.26 3.54
CA GLY A 123 -6.71 0.76 2.57
C GLY A 123 -7.53 1.86 1.92
N LEU A 124 -7.94 2.86 2.70
CA LEU A 124 -8.68 4.01 2.19
C LEU A 124 -7.85 4.84 1.21
N ASN A 125 -6.58 5.12 1.55
CA ASN A 125 -5.68 5.80 0.61
C ASN A 125 -5.45 4.97 -0.65
N ALA A 126 -5.23 3.67 -0.52
CA ALA A 126 -5.07 2.79 -1.68
C ALA A 126 -6.34 2.76 -2.55
N PHE A 127 -7.52 2.86 -1.96
CA PHE A 127 -8.77 2.98 -2.71
C PHE A 127 -8.86 4.29 -3.47
N LEU A 128 -8.52 5.43 -2.84
CA LEU A 128 -8.46 6.71 -3.55
C LEU A 128 -7.45 6.67 -4.71
N ASP A 129 -6.29 6.04 -4.50
CA ASP A 129 -5.29 5.88 -5.56
C ASP A 129 -5.84 5.00 -6.70
N MET A 130 -6.69 4.00 -6.41
CA MET A 130 -7.42 3.24 -7.45
C MET A 130 -8.44 4.11 -8.19
N LEU A 131 -9.15 5.01 -7.51
CA LEU A 131 -10.07 5.95 -8.16
C LEU A 131 -9.33 6.93 -9.07
N VAL A 132 -8.24 7.52 -8.57
CA VAL A 132 -7.35 8.40 -9.36
C VAL A 132 -6.85 7.64 -10.58
N TYR A 133 -6.37 6.41 -10.38
CA TYR A 133 -5.84 5.59 -11.47
C TYR A 133 -6.91 5.26 -12.51
N ALA A 134 -8.09 4.79 -12.08
CA ALA A 134 -9.15 4.32 -12.96
C ALA A 134 -9.87 5.47 -13.69
N PHE A 135 -10.16 6.56 -13.00
CA PHE A 135 -10.98 7.67 -13.51
C PHE A 135 -10.15 8.90 -13.89
N GLU A 136 -8.83 8.85 -13.73
CA GLU A 136 -7.92 9.95 -14.11
C GLU A 136 -8.24 11.26 -13.36
N LEU A 137 -8.58 11.12 -12.07
CA LEU A 137 -8.99 12.24 -11.21
C LEU A 137 -7.78 13.06 -10.76
N GLU A 138 -7.37 14.03 -11.59
CA GLU A 138 -6.25 14.93 -11.31
C GLU A 138 -6.43 15.68 -9.96
N ALA A 139 -7.66 16.03 -9.60
CA ALA A 139 -7.99 16.72 -8.34
C ALA A 139 -7.61 15.94 -7.07
N LEU A 140 -7.52 14.61 -7.17
CA LEU A 140 -7.17 13.72 -6.06
C LEU A 140 -5.70 13.27 -6.09
N SER A 141 -4.95 13.70 -7.10
CA SER A 141 -3.54 13.35 -7.24
C SER A 141 -2.72 14.04 -6.14
N THR A 142 -2.10 13.25 -5.26
CA THR A 142 -1.02 13.80 -4.44
C THR A 142 0.14 14.06 -5.37
N SER A 143 0.58 15.31 -5.50
CA SER A 143 1.78 15.71 -6.27
C SER A 143 3.01 14.90 -5.82
N ALA A 144 3.20 13.75 -6.45
CA ALA A 144 4.35 12.87 -6.41
C ALA A 144 4.06 11.77 -7.42
N GLU A 145 4.36 12.02 -8.69
CA GLU A 145 4.55 10.99 -9.70
C GLU A 145 5.45 9.88 -9.13
N LYS A 146 4.83 8.82 -8.62
CA LYS A 146 5.46 7.52 -8.47
C LYS A 146 4.57 6.53 -9.19
N THR A 147 4.59 6.65 -10.52
CA THR A 147 4.49 5.47 -11.37
C THR A 147 5.31 4.35 -10.72
N PRO A 148 4.74 3.15 -10.52
CA PRO A 148 5.48 2.05 -9.92
C PRO A 148 6.65 1.75 -10.84
N ARG A 149 7.86 2.17 -10.45
CA ARG A 149 9.07 1.75 -11.14
C ARG A 149 9.07 0.24 -11.11
N ARG A 150 8.95 -0.34 -12.30
CA ARG A 150 9.22 -1.73 -12.64
C ARG A 150 10.31 -2.26 -11.72
N THR A 151 9.96 -3.16 -10.80
CA THR A 151 10.95 -3.90 -10.00
C THR A 151 11.66 -4.86 -10.93
N GLU A 152 12.61 -4.34 -11.71
CA GLU A 152 13.68 -5.15 -12.27
C GLU A 152 14.59 -5.55 -11.11
N ARG A 153 14.72 -6.86 -10.92
CA ARG A 153 15.66 -7.46 -9.97
C ARG A 153 17.06 -6.90 -10.25
N PRO A 154 17.80 -6.35 -9.27
CA PRO A 154 19.17 -5.95 -9.52
C PRO A 154 20.04 -7.22 -9.59
N SER A 155 20.48 -7.57 -10.79
CA SER A 155 21.66 -8.40 -10.96
C SER A 155 22.87 -7.60 -10.48
N ARG A 156 23.60 -8.15 -9.52
CA ARG A 156 24.83 -7.58 -8.98
C ARG A 156 25.84 -7.36 -10.11
N ILE A 157 26.13 -6.10 -10.41
CA ILE A 157 27.40 -5.72 -11.04
C ILE A 157 27.93 -4.51 -10.25
N MET A 158 28.96 -4.76 -9.44
CA MET A 158 29.76 -3.73 -8.81
C MET A 158 30.59 -3.03 -9.89
N LYS A 159 30.44 -1.70 -10.03
CA LYS A 159 31.53 -0.81 -10.42
C LYS A 159 31.43 0.50 -9.64
N ALA A 160 32.51 0.81 -8.94
CA ALA A 160 32.71 2.06 -8.24
C ALA A 160 32.88 3.22 -9.23
N ALA A 161 32.28 4.36 -8.92
CA ALA A 161 32.71 5.66 -9.41
C ALA A 161 32.36 6.71 -8.36
N ILE A 162 33.38 7.44 -7.94
CA ILE A 162 33.36 8.54 -6.98
C ILE A 162 32.73 9.76 -7.67
N GLY A 163 31.82 10.45 -6.98
CA GLY A 163 31.25 11.71 -7.41
C GLY A 163 30.38 12.32 -6.30
N SER A 164 30.98 13.21 -5.51
CA SER A 164 30.27 14.03 -4.52
C SER A 164 29.32 15.00 -5.22
N PRO A 165 28.13 15.25 -4.65
CA PRO A 165 27.72 16.64 -4.54
C PRO A 165 27.03 16.99 -3.21
N GLU A 166 27.36 18.19 -2.74
CA GLU A 166 26.63 19.12 -1.87
C GLU A 166 25.50 18.54 -0.98
N VAL A 167 25.78 18.48 0.31
CA VAL A 167 24.77 18.22 1.35
C VAL A 167 24.10 19.54 1.74
N LYS A 168 22.92 19.80 1.18
CA LYS A 168 21.89 20.56 1.90
C LYS A 168 21.47 19.69 3.07
N VAL A 169 21.72 20.13 4.31
CA VAL A 169 21.34 19.40 5.52
C VAL A 169 19.81 19.32 5.60
N PRO A 170 19.18 18.15 5.46
CA PRO A 170 17.79 17.96 5.83
C PRO A 170 17.78 17.62 7.32
N SER A 171 16.86 18.18 8.09
CA SER A 171 16.58 17.73 9.45
C SER A 171 16.27 16.22 9.42
N ALA A 172 17.27 15.40 9.74
CA ALA A 172 17.21 13.95 9.60
C ALA A 172 16.42 13.38 10.78
N SER A 173 15.14 13.08 10.56
CA SER A 173 14.44 12.15 11.44
C SER A 173 14.95 10.74 11.14
N PHE A 174 15.73 10.18 12.06
CA PHE A 174 16.20 8.79 11.95
C PHE A 174 15.28 7.86 12.74
N ASN A 175 14.91 6.73 12.13
CA ASN A 175 14.19 5.65 12.77
C ASN A 175 15.16 4.51 13.06
N ILE A 176 15.29 4.11 14.33
CA ILE A 176 16.12 2.99 14.77
C ILE A 176 15.22 1.76 14.98
N THR A 177 15.42 0.70 14.20
CA THR A 177 14.76 -0.59 14.41
C THR A 177 15.68 -1.53 15.18
N LEU A 178 15.27 -1.91 16.39
CA LEU A 178 16.00 -2.85 17.25
C LEU A 178 15.37 -4.25 17.12
N ASN A 179 16.14 -5.21 16.63
CA ASN A 179 15.73 -6.62 16.63
C ASN A 179 16.12 -7.24 17.98
N ILE A 180 15.11 -7.45 18.84
CA ILE A 180 15.30 -8.00 20.18
C ILE A 180 15.02 -9.49 20.15
N THR A 181 16.00 -10.29 20.53
CA THR A 181 15.85 -11.73 20.71
C THR A 181 15.36 -12.04 22.14
N PRO A 182 14.56 -13.11 22.34
CA PRO A 182 13.85 -13.38 23.61
C PRO A 182 14.75 -13.75 24.81
N ASP A 183 16.05 -13.93 24.58
CA ASP A 183 17.10 -14.13 25.57
C ASP A 183 17.54 -12.82 26.28
N ILE A 184 17.11 -11.65 25.79
CA ILE A 184 17.43 -10.35 26.37
C ILE A 184 16.41 -10.00 27.46
N SER A 185 16.88 -9.84 28.70
CA SER A 185 16.01 -9.44 29.80
C SER A 185 15.51 -7.99 29.63
N PRO A 186 14.28 -7.66 30.09
CA PRO A 186 13.74 -6.31 30.01
C PRO A 186 14.62 -5.23 30.66
N GLN A 187 15.38 -5.61 31.69
CA GLN A 187 16.31 -4.72 32.39
C GLN A 187 17.51 -4.35 31.50
N LYS A 188 18.10 -5.33 30.80
CA LYS A 188 19.19 -5.07 29.84
C LYS A 188 18.71 -4.26 28.64
N LEU A 189 17.49 -4.50 28.16
CA LEU A 189 16.91 -3.71 27.08
C LEU A 189 16.78 -2.23 27.46
N LYS A 190 16.36 -1.95 28.70
CA LYS A 190 16.25 -0.58 29.21
C LYS A 190 17.61 0.12 29.28
N GLU A 191 18.67 -0.61 29.65
CA GLU A 191 20.05 -0.10 29.64
C GLU A 191 20.53 0.22 28.22
N TYR A 192 20.27 -0.66 27.24
CA TYR A 192 20.64 -0.41 25.85
C TYR A 192 19.93 0.82 25.27
N ILE A 193 18.63 0.97 25.51
CA ILE A 193 17.88 2.15 25.05
C ILE A 193 18.42 3.42 25.70
N ARG A 194 18.73 3.38 27.00
CA ARG A 194 19.31 4.54 27.70
C ARG A 194 20.67 4.92 27.13
N ALA A 195 21.55 3.95 26.88
CA ALA A 195 22.87 4.20 26.30
C ALA A 195 22.78 4.81 24.88
N ILE A 196 21.83 4.35 24.06
CA ILE A 196 21.59 4.91 22.72
C ILE A 196 21.12 6.37 22.83
N LEU A 197 20.16 6.67 23.72
CA LEU A 197 19.66 8.02 23.92
C LEU A 197 20.73 8.98 24.45
N GLU A 198 21.60 8.49 25.34
CA GLU A 198 22.69 9.28 25.91
C GLU A 198 23.76 9.58 24.84
N ALA A 199 24.15 8.59 24.04
CA ALA A 199 25.08 8.79 22.93
C ALA A 199 24.55 9.77 21.86
N LEU A 200 23.23 9.74 21.58
CA LEU A 200 22.60 10.69 20.68
C LEU A 200 22.64 12.11 21.25
N LYS A 201 22.41 12.26 22.55
CA LYS A 201 22.45 13.56 23.22
C LYS A 201 23.87 14.14 23.26
N THR A 202 24.89 13.31 23.52
CA THR A 202 26.29 13.75 23.48
C THR A 202 26.71 14.15 22.06
N ALA A 203 26.25 13.43 21.04
CA ALA A 203 26.52 13.78 19.64
C ALA A 203 25.82 15.08 19.20
N GLU A 204 24.69 15.45 19.80
CA GLU A 204 24.05 16.77 19.61
C GLU A 204 24.82 17.88 20.35
N GLU A 205 25.28 17.63 21.57
CA GLU A 205 26.06 18.60 22.36
C GLU A 205 27.48 18.84 21.80
N GLU A 206 28.10 17.88 21.09
CA GLU A 206 29.41 18.04 20.42
C GLU A 206 29.31 18.68 19.02
N ALA A 207 28.10 18.83 18.48
CA ALA A 207 27.84 19.42 17.16
C ALA A 207 27.45 20.92 17.22
N GLU A 208 27.37 21.50 18.42
CA GLU A 208 27.10 22.92 18.72
C GLU A 208 28.39 23.66 19.12
#